data_AF-A0A956IBP2-F1
#
_entry.id   AF-A0A956IBP2-F1
#
_cell.length_a   1.000
_cell.length_b   1.000
_cell.length_c   1.000
_cell.angle_alpha   90.00
_cell.angle_beta   90.00
_cell.angle_gamma   90.00
#
_symmetry.space_group_name_H-M   'P 1'
#
loop_
_entity.id
_entity.type
_entity.pdbx_description
1 polymer ?
#
loop_
_entity_poly.entity_id
_entity_poly.type
_entity_poly.pdbx_seq_one_letter_code
_entity_poly.pdbx_strand_id
1 'polypeptide(L)' 'SRAASAIGFIQKIVAYYAQNSPIEAPLEASEVGNVAAFLASPLASGVTGTVVHVDKGYHAMAIPVDAEGATIQK' A
#
# COMPACT_ATOMS: atom_id res chain seq x y z
N SER A 1 13.65 -15.59 -15.02
CA SER A 1 12.22 -15.83 -15.29
C SER A 1 11.48 -14.49 -15.25
N ARG A 2 10.28 -14.37 -15.86
CA ARG A 2 9.46 -13.14 -15.79
C ARG A 2 9.18 -12.70 -14.33
N ALA A 3 9.11 -13.66 -13.40
CA ALA A 3 8.99 -13.39 -11.97
C ALA A 3 10.25 -12.73 -11.38
N ALA A 4 11.46 -13.21 -11.71
CA ALA A 4 12.70 -12.64 -11.20
C ALA A 4 12.95 -11.20 -11.67
N SER A 5 12.59 -10.87 -12.92
CA SER A 5 12.68 -9.50 -13.45
C SER A 5 11.68 -8.53 -12.81
N ALA A 6 10.56 -9.03 -12.28
CA ALA A 6 9.52 -8.20 -11.65
C ALA A 6 9.85 -7.85 -10.19
N ILE A 7 10.58 -8.73 -9.47
CA ILE A 7 10.86 -8.55 -8.03
C ILE A 7 11.60 -7.24 -7.75
N GLY A 8 12.62 -6.88 -8.54
CA GLY A 8 13.37 -5.64 -8.33
C GLY A 8 12.52 -4.38 -8.55
N PHE A 9 11.57 -4.43 -9.48
CA PHE A 9 10.61 -3.34 -9.71
C PHE A 9 9.59 -3.24 -8.57
N ILE A 10 9.07 -4.38 -8.08
CA ILE A 10 8.14 -4.41 -6.94
C ILE A 10 8.80 -3.84 -5.68
N GLN A 11 10.05 -4.19 -5.39
CA GLN A 11 10.76 -3.65 -4.22
C GLN A 11 10.91 -2.12 -4.29
N LYS A 12 11.20 -1.57 -5.47
CA LYS A 12 11.26 -0.11 -5.67
C LYS A 12 9.91 0.56 -5.42
N ILE A 13 8.83 -0.04 -5.90
CA ILE A 13 7.47 0.44 -5.65
C ILE A 13 7.17 0.39 -4.14
N VAL A 14 7.42 -0.72 -3.46
CA VAL A 14 7.17 -0.84 -2.02
C VAL A 14 7.91 0.25 -1.23
N ALA A 15 9.18 0.48 -1.54
CA ALA A 15 9.96 1.56 -0.93
C ALA A 15 9.37 2.95 -1.20
N TYR A 16 8.97 3.21 -2.45
CA TYR A 16 8.33 4.47 -2.84
C TYR A 16 7.03 4.71 -2.06
N TYR A 17 6.14 3.71 -1.96
CA TYR A 17 4.90 3.84 -1.19
C TYR A 17 5.17 4.03 0.29
N ALA A 18 6.12 3.29 0.88
CA ALA A 18 6.49 3.45 2.27
C ALA A 18 6.98 4.87 2.58
N GLN A 19 7.80 5.48 1.71
CA GLN A 19 8.32 6.84 1.93
C GLN A 19 7.27 7.94 1.73
N ASN A 20 6.21 7.65 0.98
CA ASN A 20 5.22 8.64 0.56
C ASN A 20 3.87 8.47 1.23
N SER A 21 3.78 7.59 2.23
CA SER A 21 2.58 7.36 3.02
C SER A 21 2.70 8.09 4.37
N PRO A 22 1.58 8.59 4.95
CA PRO A 22 1.58 9.14 6.31
C PRO A 22 2.18 8.20 7.36
N ILE A 23 1.99 6.88 7.19
CA ILE A 23 2.69 5.87 7.99
C ILE A 23 3.87 5.37 7.15
N GLU A 24 5.08 5.82 7.50
CA GLU A 24 6.30 5.56 6.75
C GLU A 24 6.88 4.14 6.95
N ALA A 25 6.09 3.12 6.61
CA ALA A 25 6.49 1.72 6.74
C ALA A 25 5.94 0.89 5.57
N PRO A 26 6.62 -0.22 5.19
CA PRO A 26 6.06 -1.17 4.23
C PRO A 26 4.69 -1.68 4.68
N LEU A 27 3.80 -1.88 3.71
CA LEU A 27 2.52 -2.55 3.96
C LEU A 27 2.74 -4.05 4.14
N GLU A 28 2.25 -4.60 5.24
CA GLU A 28 2.31 -6.03 5.50
C GLU A 28 1.02 -6.72 5.06
N ALA A 29 1.13 -7.95 4.52
CA ALA A 29 -0.04 -8.71 4.07
C ALA A 29 -1.04 -9.00 5.21
N SER A 30 -0.55 -9.12 6.44
CA SER A 30 -1.38 -9.33 7.63
C SER A 30 -2.30 -8.14 7.92
N GLU A 31 -1.91 -6.91 7.56
CA GLU A 31 -2.73 -5.73 7.80
C GLU A 31 -3.98 -5.73 6.90
N VAL A 32 -3.80 -6.09 5.62
CA VAL A 32 -4.92 -6.31 4.69
C VAL A 32 -5.78 -7.47 5.16
N GLY A 33 -5.16 -8.57 5.59
CA GLY A 33 -5.85 -9.74 6.13
C GLY A 33 -6.70 -9.43 7.36
N ASN A 34 -6.19 -8.62 8.28
CA ASN A 34 -6.90 -8.23 9.50
C ASN A 34 -8.13 -7.37 9.19
N VAL A 35 -8.02 -6.41 8.26
CA VAL A 35 -9.18 -5.60 7.83
C VAL A 35 -10.20 -6.46 7.09
N ALA A 36 -9.76 -7.37 6.23
CA ALA A 36 -10.66 -8.31 5.57
C ALA A 36 -11.38 -9.21 6.58
N ALA A 37 -10.68 -9.70 7.61
CA ALA A 37 -11.26 -10.48 8.69
C ALA A 37 -12.28 -9.67 9.51
N PHE A 38 -11.98 -8.41 9.81
CA PHE A 38 -12.95 -7.49 10.43
C PHE A 38 -14.20 -7.32 9.57
N LEU A 39 -14.05 -7.03 8.28
CA LEU A 39 -15.16 -6.82 7.34
C LEU A 39 -16.02 -8.09 7.15
N ALA A 40 -15.42 -9.27 7.23
CA ALA A 40 -16.13 -10.55 7.17
C ALA A 40 -16.79 -10.95 8.50
N SER A 41 -16.50 -10.24 9.59
CA SER A 41 -17.02 -10.56 10.93
C SER A 41 -18.32 -9.81 11.26
N PRO A 42 -19.08 -10.24 12.29
CA PRO A 42 -20.25 -9.49 12.77
C PRO A 42 -19.95 -8.06 13.25
N LEU A 43 -18.67 -7.76 13.56
CA LEU A 43 -18.24 -6.43 14.02
C LEU A 43 -18.42 -5.36 12.93
N ALA A 44 -18.43 -5.75 11.66
CA ALA A 44 -18.65 -4.87 10.53
C ALA A 44 -20.12 -4.85 10.04
N SER A 45 -21.08 -5.29 10.85
CA SER A 45 -22.50 -5.43 10.46
C SER A 45 -23.15 -4.14 9.91
N GLY A 46 -22.63 -2.97 10.26
CA GLY A 46 -23.08 -1.68 9.73
C GLY A 46 -22.29 -1.13 8.54
N VAL A 47 -21.25 -1.83 8.07
CA VAL A 47 -20.34 -1.35 7.01
C VAL A 47 -20.73 -1.99 5.68
N THR A 48 -21.18 -1.19 4.71
CA THR A 48 -21.59 -1.67 3.39
C THR A 48 -21.41 -0.60 2.32
N GLY A 49 -21.16 -1.01 1.06
CA GLY A 49 -21.06 -0.10 -0.08
C GLY A 49 -19.84 0.84 -0.07
N THR A 50 -18.83 0.55 0.76
CA THR A 50 -17.65 1.40 0.93
C THR A 50 -16.37 0.73 0.44
N VAL A 51 -15.45 1.54 -0.09
CA VAL A 51 -14.05 1.14 -0.32
C VAL A 51 -13.24 1.49 0.92
N VAL A 52 -12.68 0.48 1.59
CA VAL A 52 -11.79 0.66 2.76
C VAL A 52 -10.34 0.54 2.31
N HIS A 53 -9.59 1.64 2.39
CA HIS A 53 -8.18 1.66 2.03
C HIS A 53 -7.31 1.09 3.15
N VAL A 54 -6.41 0.18 2.79
CA VAL A 54 -5.41 -0.42 3.70
C VAL A 54 -4.04 -0.25 3.05
N ASP A 55 -3.56 0.98 3.05
CA ASP A 55 -2.43 1.43 2.22
C ASP A 55 -1.52 2.42 2.95
N LYS A 56 -1.53 2.39 4.29
CA LYS A 56 -0.74 3.31 5.14
C LYS A 56 -1.13 4.80 4.97
N GLY A 57 -2.26 5.09 4.33
CA GLY A 57 -2.75 6.45 4.08
C GLY A 57 -2.28 7.05 2.76
N TYR A 58 -1.63 6.26 1.90
CA TYR A 58 -1.12 6.75 0.62
C TYR A 58 -2.20 7.40 -0.26
N HIS A 59 -3.39 6.80 -0.36
CA HIS A 59 -4.50 7.31 -1.19
C HIS A 59 -4.95 8.73 -0.83
N ALA A 60 -4.68 9.19 0.40
CA ALA A 60 -5.06 10.52 0.87
C ALA A 60 -4.00 11.60 0.53
N MET A 61 -2.84 11.19 0.02
CA MET A 61 -1.73 12.09 -0.30
C MET A 61 -1.88 12.72 -1.69
N ALA A 62 -1.50 13.99 -1.82
CA ALA A 62 -1.63 14.75 -3.06
C ALA A 62 -0.30 14.91 -3.81
N ILE A 63 0.80 15.20 -3.09
CA ILE A 63 2.12 15.40 -3.66
C ILE A 63 3.07 14.43 -2.96
N PRO A 64 3.71 13.50 -3.67
CA PRO A 64 4.74 12.66 -3.09
C PRO A 64 5.95 13.53 -2.71
N VAL A 65 6.62 13.17 -1.63
CA VAL A 65 7.95 13.69 -1.33
C VAL A 65 8.85 13.27 -2.49
N ASP A 66 9.56 14.23 -3.09
CA ASP A 66 10.49 13.94 -4.19
C ASP A 66 11.51 12.90 -3.70
N ALA A 67 11.25 11.64 -4.01
CA ALA A 67 12.17 10.57 -3.70
C ALA A 67 13.37 10.75 -4.63
N GLU A 68 14.45 11.34 -4.12
CA GLU A 68 15.76 11.24 -4.74
C GLU A 68 16.06 9.75 -4.97
N GLY A 69 15.85 9.30 -6.22
CA GLY A 69 15.89 7.88 -6.62
C GLY A 69 14.71 7.37 -7.45
N ALA A 70 13.60 8.12 -7.56
CA ALA A 70 12.43 7.75 -8.36
C ALA A 70 12.40 8.37 -9.78
N THR A 71 13.51 8.93 -10.26
CA THR A 71 13.67 9.18 -11.69
C THR A 71 13.81 7.82 -12.37
N ILE A 72 12.72 7.31 -12.95
CA ILE A 72 12.83 6.25 -13.96
C ILE A 72 13.60 6.88 -15.11
N GLN A 73 14.91 6.65 -15.15
CA GLN A 73 15.70 6.95 -16.33
C GLN A 73 15.06 6.19 -17.49
N LYS A 74 14.63 6.95 -18.49
CA LYS A 74 14.22 6.45 -19.81
C LYS A 74 15.38 5.70 -20.46
#